data_AF-A0A6I1VRM9-F1
#
_entry.id   AF-A0A6I1VRM9-F1
#
_cell.length_a   1.000
_cell.length_b   1.000
_cell.length_c   1.000
_cell.angle_alpha   90.00
_cell.angle_beta   90.00
_cell.angle_gamma   90.00
#
_symmetry.space_group_name_H-M   'P 1'
#
loop_
_entity.id
_entity.type
_entity.pdbx_description
1 polymer ?
#
loop_
_entity_poly.entity_id
_entity_poly.type
_entity_poly.pdbx_seq_one_letter_code
_entity_poly.pdbx_strand_id
1 'polypeptide(L)'
;MDAAVVCERLWMQFGTWLNHERSLYLCALTFNRFGQWQSALDSAGKALVIIESNGVEEVDRAFLLLQVSKACQGLGNRGSADEALHAADRIAQGFDSQLSRWFLDVRSKLKVADFVPAD
;
A
#
# COMPACT_ATOMS: atom_id res chain seq x y z
N MET A 1 -1.39 12.80 -10.47
CA MET A 1 -0.31 12.05 -9.79
C MET A 1 0.51 12.99 -8.91
N ASP A 2 0.91 14.13 -9.45
CA ASP A 2 1.77 15.13 -8.80
C ASP A 2 1.27 15.61 -7.43
N ALA A 3 -0.05 15.70 -7.22
CA ALA A 3 -0.62 16.13 -5.94
C ALA A 3 -0.21 15.22 -4.76
N ALA A 4 -0.18 13.89 -4.95
CA ALA A 4 0.20 12.96 -3.89
C ALA A 4 1.69 13.14 -3.52
N VAL A 5 2.55 13.29 -4.53
CA VAL A 5 3.99 13.50 -4.33
C VAL A 5 4.28 14.88 -3.73
N VAL A 6 3.56 15.93 -4.14
CA VAL A 6 3.66 17.26 -3.50
C VAL A 6 3.26 17.18 -2.03
N CYS A 7 2.15 16.49 -1.73
CA CYS A 7 1.68 16.29 -0.36
C CYS A 7 2.69 15.50 0.48
N GLU A 8 3.27 14.43 -0.07
CA GLU A 8 4.35 13.66 0.57
C GLU A 8 5.55 14.54 0.92
N ARG A 9 6.04 15.36 -0.01
CA ARG A 9 7.17 16.26 0.28
C ARG A 9 6.87 17.25 1.40
N LEU A 10 5.65 17.80 1.44
CA LEU A 10 5.24 18.72 2.51
C LEU A 10 5.16 17.99 3.87
N TRP A 11 4.59 16.79 3.89
CA TRP A 11 4.53 16.00 5.12
C TRP A 11 5.90 15.57 5.60
N MET A 12 6.81 15.17 4.70
CA MET A 12 8.19 14.84 5.06
C MET A 12 8.95 16.02 5.70
N GLN A 13 8.55 17.26 5.41
CA GLN A 13 9.20 18.44 5.96
C GLN A 13 8.61 18.90 7.30
N PHE A 14 7.30 18.77 7.48
CA PHE A 14 6.59 19.38 8.61
C PHE A 14 5.80 18.40 9.48
N GLY A 15 5.73 17.15 9.06
CA GLY A 15 4.92 16.11 9.69
C GLY A 15 5.65 15.35 10.78
N THR A 16 4.89 14.42 11.36
CA THR A 16 5.41 13.35 12.19
C THR A 16 5.64 12.09 11.35
N TRP A 17 6.28 11.07 11.91
CA TRP A 17 6.48 9.80 11.23
C TRP A 17 5.15 9.18 10.75
N LEU A 18 4.04 9.37 11.48
CA LEU A 18 2.70 8.98 11.05
C LEU A 18 2.25 9.71 9.77
N ASN A 19 2.52 11.02 9.68
CA ASN A 19 2.22 11.78 8.47
C ASN A 19 3.08 11.30 7.29
N HIS A 20 4.34 10.96 7.56
CA HIS A 20 5.27 10.50 6.55
C HIS A 20 4.78 9.17 5.93
N GLU A 21 4.50 8.17 6.75
CA GLU A 21 4.02 6.87 6.25
C GLU A 21 2.67 7.00 5.51
N ARG A 22 1.71 7.79 6.03
CA ARG A 22 0.40 7.95 5.36
C ARG A 22 0.50 8.66 4.03
N SER A 23 1.39 9.64 3.94
CA SER A 23 1.63 10.33 2.68
C SER A 23 2.25 9.40 1.62
N LEU A 24 3.15 8.51 2.03
CA LEU A 24 3.72 7.46 1.17
C LEU A 24 2.68 6.40 0.81
N TYR A 25 1.75 6.07 1.71
CA TYR A 25 0.61 5.20 1.40
C TYR A 25 -0.29 5.81 0.31
N LEU A 26 -0.60 7.11 0.39
CA LEU A 26 -1.36 7.82 -0.64
C LEU A 26 -0.63 7.84 -1.99
N CYS A 27 0.70 8.00 -1.98
CA CYS A 27 1.53 7.83 -3.18
C CYS A 27 1.39 6.41 -3.75
N ALA A 28 1.52 5.36 -2.92
CA ALA A 28 1.40 3.97 -3.36
C ALA A 28 0.02 3.68 -3.99
N LEU A 29 -1.07 4.13 -3.37
CA LEU A 29 -2.43 4.03 -3.92
C LEU A 29 -2.53 4.71 -5.29
N THR A 30 -2.00 5.93 -5.41
CA THR A 30 -2.05 6.71 -6.64
C THR A 30 -1.25 6.03 -7.75
N PHE A 31 -0.02 5.62 -7.48
CA PHE A 31 0.83 4.93 -8.44
C PHE A 31 0.22 3.60 -8.90
N ASN A 32 -0.32 2.79 -7.99
CA ASN A 32 -1.04 1.56 -8.32
C ASN A 32 -2.30 1.80 -9.16
N ARG A 33 -2.97 2.95 -9.01
CA ARG A 33 -4.15 3.30 -9.81
C ARG A 33 -3.80 3.58 -11.27
N PHE A 34 -2.59 4.06 -11.54
CA PHE A 34 -2.11 4.46 -12.87
C PHE A 34 -1.08 3.49 -13.46
N GLY A 35 -0.90 2.31 -12.88
CA GLY A 35 0.01 1.31 -13.41
C GLY A 35 1.50 1.61 -13.25
N GLN A 36 1.87 2.56 -12.37
CA GLN A 36 3.27 2.85 -12.05
C GLN A 36 3.77 1.92 -10.95
N TRP A 37 3.87 0.64 -11.29
CA TRP A 37 4.05 -0.43 -10.32
C TRP A 37 5.32 -0.29 -9.48
N GLN A 38 6.45 0.04 -10.11
CA GLN A 38 7.71 0.22 -9.38
C GLN A 38 7.63 1.39 -8.39
N SER A 39 7.07 2.53 -8.80
CA SER A 39 6.90 3.70 -7.92
C SER A 39 5.93 3.41 -6.76
N ALA A 40 4.89 2.60 -7.00
CA ALA A 40 3.99 2.14 -5.96
C ALA A 40 4.72 1.25 -4.94
N LEU A 41 5.52 0.31 -5.42
CA LEU A 41 6.32 -0.60 -4.59
C LEU A 41 7.34 0.17 -3.76
N ASP A 42 8.07 1.11 -4.36
CA ASP A 42 9.06 1.94 -3.67
C ASP A 42 8.41 2.79 -2.56
N SER A 43 7.25 3.38 -2.85
CA SER A 43 6.52 4.21 -1.88
C SER A 43 6.00 3.37 -0.71
N ALA A 44 5.38 2.21 -0.99
CA ALA A 44 4.90 1.31 0.04
C ALA A 44 6.04 0.74 0.89
N GLY A 45 7.16 0.38 0.26
CA GLY A 45 8.36 -0.10 0.97
C GLY A 45 8.93 0.93 1.94
N LYS A 46 9.03 2.21 1.52
CA LYS A 46 9.46 3.30 2.42
C LYS A 46 8.52 3.47 3.60
N ALA A 47 7.19 3.42 3.38
CA ALA A 47 6.22 3.54 4.46
C ALA A 47 6.34 2.38 5.47
N LEU A 48 6.54 1.15 4.99
CA LEU A 48 6.74 -0.02 5.85
C LEU A 48 8.00 0.12 6.72
N VAL A 49 9.11 0.62 6.15
CA VAL A 49 10.34 0.91 6.92
C VAL A 49 10.10 1.97 7.99
N ILE A 50 9.30 3.00 7.70
CA ILE A 50 8.95 4.04 8.70
C ILE A 50 8.15 3.41 9.85
N ILE A 51 7.14 2.59 9.56
CA ILE A 51 6.37 1.89 10.60
C ILE A 51 7.32 1.06 11.46
N GLU A 52 8.12 0.18 10.84
CA GLU A 52 9.07 -0.69 11.54
C GLU A 52 10.04 0.07 12.46
N SER A 53 10.45 1.27 12.06
CA SER A 53 11.42 2.08 12.80
C SER A 53 10.82 2.90 13.96
N ASN A 54 9.50 3.11 13.99
CA ASN A 54 8.88 4.09 14.90
C ASN A 54 7.79 3.52 15.81
N GLY A 55 7.06 2.48 15.39
CA GLY A 55 5.95 1.99 16.20
C GLY A 55 5.11 0.89 15.55
N VAL A 56 4.01 0.54 16.22
CA VAL A 56 3.10 -0.52 15.78
C VAL A 56 1.85 0.10 15.17
N GLU A 57 1.79 0.10 13.84
CA GLU A 57 0.60 0.50 13.06
C GLU A 57 0.16 -0.69 12.19
N GLU A 58 -0.30 -1.76 12.83
CA GLU A 58 -0.66 -3.01 12.13
C GLU A 58 -1.77 -2.81 11.09
N VAL A 59 -2.70 -1.87 11.34
CA VAL A 59 -3.73 -1.53 10.37
C VAL A 59 -3.11 -0.97 9.10
N ASP A 60 -2.33 0.11 9.22
CA ASP A 60 -1.71 0.78 8.08
C ASP A 60 -0.70 -0.17 7.38
N ARG A 61 0.02 -1.00 8.15
CA ARG A 61 0.90 -2.06 7.63
C ARG A 61 0.16 -3.08 6.76
N ALA A 62 -1.01 -3.56 7.19
CA ALA A 62 -1.78 -4.51 6.39
C ALA A 62 -2.25 -3.91 5.06
N PHE A 63 -2.72 -2.65 5.08
CA PHE A 63 -3.15 -1.95 3.86
C PHE A 63 -1.99 -1.62 2.91
N LEU A 64 -0.81 -1.29 3.45
CA LEU A 64 0.42 -1.12 2.68
C LEU A 64 0.85 -2.43 2.00
N LEU A 65 0.76 -3.56 2.70
CA LEU A 65 1.06 -4.88 2.14
C LEU A 65 0.10 -5.26 0.99
N LEU A 66 -1.16 -4.83 1.03
CA LEU A 66 -2.06 -4.93 -0.13
C LEU A 66 -1.55 -4.10 -1.32
N GLN A 67 -0.97 -2.91 -1.08
CA GLN A 67 -0.38 -2.12 -2.17
C GLN A 67 0.88 -2.75 -2.75
N VAL A 68 1.73 -3.35 -1.91
CA VAL A 68 2.89 -4.13 -2.33
C VAL A 68 2.43 -5.31 -3.20
N SER A 69 1.43 -6.07 -2.75
CA SER A 69 0.90 -7.20 -3.51
C SER A 69 0.42 -6.78 -4.90
N LYS A 70 -0.38 -5.70 -4.98
CA LYS A 70 -0.87 -5.15 -6.26
C LYS A 70 0.27 -4.69 -7.18
N ALA A 71 1.27 -3.99 -6.64
CA ALA A 71 2.42 -3.53 -7.41
C ALA A 71 3.24 -4.72 -7.96
N CYS A 72 3.50 -5.73 -7.12
CA CYS A 72 4.19 -6.96 -7.52
C CYS A 72 3.41 -7.74 -8.60
N GLN A 73 2.08 -7.80 -8.53
CA GLN A 73 1.25 -8.38 -9.60
C GLN A 73 1.43 -7.63 -10.92
N GLY A 74 1.40 -6.30 -10.89
CA GLY A 74 1.62 -5.45 -12.07
C GLY A 74 3.02 -5.60 -12.69
N LEU A 75 4.03 -5.90 -11.87
CA LEU A 75 5.40 -6.21 -12.30
C LEU A 75 5.58 -7.67 -12.76
N GLY A 76 4.55 -8.51 -12.65
CA GLY A 76 4.65 -9.95 -12.95
C GLY A 76 5.38 -10.78 -11.90
N ASN A 77 5.75 -10.20 -10.76
CA ASN A 77 6.40 -10.90 -9.64
C ASN A 77 5.34 -11.55 -8.73
N ARG A 78 4.85 -12.73 -9.15
CA ARG A 78 3.80 -13.46 -8.43
C ARG A 78 4.21 -13.92 -7.04
N GLY A 79 5.46 -14.36 -6.86
CA GLY A 79 5.95 -14.84 -5.56
C GLY A 79 5.88 -13.77 -4.48
N SER A 80 6.46 -12.58 -4.76
CA SER A 80 6.39 -11.46 -3.82
C SER A 80 4.97 -10.92 -3.64
N ALA A 81 4.12 -11.01 -4.67
CA ALA A 81 2.72 -10.63 -4.55
C ALA A 81 1.96 -11.51 -3.54
N ASP A 82 2.16 -12.82 -3.61
CA ASP A 82 1.52 -13.80 -2.72
C ASP A 82 2.08 -13.69 -1.30
N GLU A 83 3.39 -13.49 -1.14
CA GLU A 83 4.01 -13.25 0.16
C GLU A 83 3.44 -12.02 0.87
N ALA A 84 3.33 -10.89 0.16
CA ALA A 84 2.76 -9.67 0.69
C ALA A 84 1.28 -9.84 1.04
N LEU A 85 0.51 -10.52 0.20
CA LEU A 85 -0.90 -10.79 0.45
C LEU A 85 -1.10 -11.67 1.69
N HIS A 86 -0.33 -12.75 1.82
CA HIS A 86 -0.35 -13.61 3.00
C HIS A 86 0.05 -12.86 4.27
N ALA A 87 1.03 -11.96 4.19
CA ALA A 87 1.42 -11.12 5.32
C ALA A 87 0.27 -10.17 5.73
N ALA A 88 -0.39 -9.52 4.77
CA ALA A 88 -1.55 -8.67 5.03
C ALA A 88 -2.69 -9.48 5.69
N ASP A 89 -2.99 -10.67 5.16
CA ASP A 89 -4.03 -11.56 5.65
C ASP A 89 -3.76 -12.03 7.09
N ARG A 90 -2.49 -12.30 7.45
CA ARG A 90 -2.12 -12.65 8.83
C ARG A 90 -2.38 -11.51 9.81
N ILE A 91 -2.05 -10.28 9.44
CA ILE A 91 -2.29 -9.11 10.30
C ILE A 91 -3.79 -8.90 10.50
N ALA A 92 -4.57 -9.04 9.41
CA ALA A 92 -6.01 -8.85 9.44
C ALA A 92 -6.77 -9.85 10.33
N GLN A 93 -6.16 -10.97 10.74
CA GLN A 93 -6.76 -11.89 11.72
C GLN A 93 -6.98 -11.24 13.09
N GLY A 94 -6.22 -10.19 13.42
CA GLY A 94 -6.37 -9.43 14.67
C GLY A 94 -7.39 -8.29 14.59
N PHE A 95 -8.01 -8.05 13.43
CA PHE A 95 -8.93 -6.94 13.25
C PHE A 95 -10.29 -7.21 13.89
N ASP A 96 -10.94 -6.15 14.39
CA ASP A 96 -12.34 -6.24 14.78
C ASP A 96 -13.25 -6.50 13.58
N SER A 97 -14.54 -6.72 13.84
CA SER A 97 -15.51 -7.08 12.79
C SER A 97 -15.71 -6.00 11.73
N GLN A 98 -15.56 -4.72 12.07
CA GLN A 98 -15.76 -3.61 11.15
C GLN A 98 -14.54 -3.47 10.27
N LEU A 99 -13.36 -3.49 10.87
CA LEU A 99 -12.09 -3.37 10.17
C LEU A 99 -11.82 -4.60 9.27
N SER A 100 -12.18 -5.80 9.73
CA SER A 100 -12.13 -7.03 8.92
C SER A 100 -12.97 -6.93 7.66
N ARG A 101 -14.20 -6.41 7.77
CA ARG A 101 -15.09 -6.20 6.62
C ARG A 101 -14.49 -5.22 5.62
N TRP A 102 -13.94 -4.11 6.11
CA TRP A 102 -13.30 -3.13 5.24
C TRP A 102 -12.05 -3.68 4.56
N PHE A 103 -11.20 -4.39 5.30
CA PHE A 103 -10.02 -5.05 4.74
C PHE A 103 -10.39 -6.04 3.63
N LEU A 104 -11.41 -6.89 3.85
CA LEU A 104 -11.87 -7.85 2.85
C LEU A 104 -12.44 -7.18 1.59
N ASP A 105 -13.15 -6.06 1.72
CA ASP A 105 -13.62 -5.27 0.57
C ASP A 105 -12.44 -4.75 -0.26
N VAL A 106 -11.46 -4.11 0.38
CA VAL A 106 -10.26 -3.61 -0.31
C VAL A 106 -9.47 -4.76 -0.93
N ARG A 107 -9.27 -5.85 -0.19
CA ARG A 107 -8.57 -7.05 -0.65
C ARG A 107 -9.23 -7.67 -1.89
N SER A 108 -10.56 -7.70 -1.95
CA SER A 108 -11.30 -8.28 -3.08
C SER A 108 -11.01 -7.57 -4.40
N LYS A 109 -10.72 -6.26 -4.35
CA LYS A 109 -10.43 -5.40 -5.50
C LYS A 109 -9.05 -5.65 -6.11
N LEU A 110 -8.15 -6.39 -5.44
CA LEU A 110 -6.88 -6.81 -6.05
C LEU A 110 -7.08 -7.84 -7.17
N LYS A 111 -8.18 -8.60 -7.14
CA LYS A 111 -8.42 -9.68 -8.12
C LYS A 111 -8.80 -9.17 -9.51
N VAL A 112 -9.03 -7.87 -9.67
CA VAL A 112 -9.43 -7.25 -10.92
C VAL A 112 -8.24 -6.48 -11.48
N ALA A 113 -7.31 -7.21 -12.09
CA ALA A 113 -6.50 -6.61 -13.13
C ALA A 113 -7.41 -6.38 -14.34
N ASP A 114 -8.23 -5.33 -14.30
CA ASP A 114 -8.75 -4.71 -15.51
C ASP A 114 -7.55 -4.10 -16.21
N PHE A 115 -6.91 -4.95 -17.01
CA PHE A 115 -6.01 -4.55 -18.07
C PHE A 115 -6.86 -3.73 -19.05
N VAL A 116 -6.90 -2.41 -18.87
CA VAL A 116 -7.25 -1.50 -19.95
C VAL A 116 -5.93 -1.17 -20.62
N PRO A 117 -5.62 -1.74 -21.81
CA PRO A 117 -4.49 -1.25 -22.58
C PRO A 117 -4.74 0.23 -22.86
N ALA A 118 -3.70 1.05 -22.75
CA ALA A 118 -3.75 2.38 -23.33
C ALA A 118 -3.83 2.20 -24.86
N ASP A 119 -4.92 2.68 -25.46
CA ASP A 119 -5.06 2.85 -26.91
C ASP A 119 -4.05 3.90 -27.44
#